data_AF-A0A497MDC0-F1
#
_entry.id   AF-A0A497MDC0-F1
#
_cell.length_a   1.000
_cell.length_b   1.000
_cell.length_c   1.000
_cell.angle_alpha   90.00
_cell.angle_beta   90.00
_cell.angle_gamma   90.00
#
_symmetry.space_group_name_H-M   'P 1'
#
loop_
_entity.id
_entity.type
_entity.pdbx_description
1 polymer ?
#
loop_
_entity_poly.entity_id
_entity_poly.type
_entity_poly.pdbx_seq_one_letter_code
_entity_poly.pdbx_strand_id
1 'polypeptide(L)'
;MTVSAWLELDKRVYGRGEVLQGRVTLITKKAMEVDCEVRWVDVYGRLVDRFRFREKLPNNRYIGFSFELKKALTVKNRLECEVYSVSGETLFKTQQVFIVTPDPEPWDDYVVLIWNPGRTREYLEKIKALGINAGLVHAPPPGPPPEPTPYLENLLDTNLRFYLAQLAPRWLAFYHQTGRRGEEWQPLRDAYKATRDKRLLVRKNCLNDPVVAMAYRARVQDIVRCYMPYGPLWYDISDEAGIGDLVGPFDFCFCPHCLNKMRDWLRKVYGSIEALNEEWGTSFKSWDEVVPMTTEEVRRRRDYNLAPWADHRTFMEITFAEAFRVCRDWVREVDPTRPVGLTGGQMPSAYGGYDWWRLTRFLDFIEAYNIGNSREVIRSFGGKRIIHVITLFDVGDEAKWMLWHHLLHGDRGVILWDYDDGVGKRYVVEPSLEINPKGLEMRETFLELRGGIAKLLSLAEFEDDLIAIHYSQSSIHAHWMLETEDVDIADRSNFDERARSEFVRLRESLLKLLEDLGLQYRFVSYEEVENGELTKRRYRVFIMPRSIA
;
A
#
# COMPACT_ATOMS: atom_id res chain seq x y z
N MET A 1 40.58 -32.89 -3.07
CA MET A 1 40.45 -32.23 -1.76
C MET A 1 40.76 -33.24 -0.67
N THR A 2 41.70 -32.91 0.22
CA THR A 2 42.11 -33.77 1.34
C THR A 2 41.13 -33.69 2.50
N VAL A 3 40.49 -32.53 2.67
CA VAL A 3 39.44 -32.24 3.66
C VAL A 3 38.27 -31.53 2.95
N SER A 4 37.06 -31.73 3.44
CA SER A 4 35.86 -30.98 3.08
C SER A 4 35.01 -30.69 4.33
N ALA A 5 34.21 -29.64 4.30
CA ALA A 5 33.34 -29.22 5.40
C ALA A 5 31.91 -29.03 4.91
N TRP A 6 30.95 -29.52 5.68
CA TRP A 6 29.52 -29.36 5.40
C TRP A 6 28.93 -28.49 6.50
N LEU A 7 28.31 -27.40 6.10
CA LEU A 7 27.72 -26.42 7.00
C LEU A 7 26.20 -26.55 6.97
N GLU A 8 25.64 -26.90 8.11
CA GLU A 8 24.21 -27.15 8.31
C GLU A 8 23.64 -26.17 9.33
N LEU A 9 22.44 -25.67 9.07
CA LEU A 9 21.69 -24.77 9.93
C LEU A 9 20.38 -25.46 10.35
N ASP A 10 19.89 -25.17 11.55
CA ASP A 10 18.58 -25.66 12.01
C ASP A 10 17.43 -25.06 11.18
N LYS A 11 17.56 -23.79 10.77
CA LYS A 11 16.68 -23.13 9.80
C LYS A 11 17.42 -22.07 8.97
N ARG A 12 16.75 -21.42 8.02
CA ARG A 12 17.36 -20.38 7.16
C ARG A 12 16.80 -18.97 7.38
N VAL A 13 15.73 -18.84 8.17
CA VAL A 13 15.07 -17.57 8.46
C VAL A 13 14.94 -17.47 9.97
N TYR A 14 15.36 -16.34 10.52
CA TYR A 14 15.40 -16.10 11.95
C TYR A 14 14.84 -14.71 12.28
N GLY A 15 14.25 -14.55 13.45
CA GLY A 15 14.02 -13.24 14.04
C GLY A 15 15.28 -12.66 14.67
N ARG A 16 15.37 -11.34 14.78
CA ARG A 16 16.52 -10.65 15.39
C ARG A 16 16.79 -11.05 16.84
N GLY A 17 15.75 -11.39 17.60
CA GLY A 17 15.86 -11.85 18.99
C GLY A 17 16.27 -13.33 19.16
N GLU A 18 16.42 -14.08 18.07
CA GLU A 18 16.70 -15.51 18.12
C GLU A 18 18.20 -15.83 18.21
N VAL A 19 18.50 -17.10 18.48
CA VAL A 19 19.85 -17.68 18.43
C VAL A 19 19.91 -18.62 17.25
N LEU A 20 20.83 -18.38 16.32
CA LEU A 20 21.11 -19.31 15.23
C LEU A 20 21.84 -20.53 15.80
N GLN A 21 21.44 -21.73 15.37
CA GLN A 21 22.14 -22.97 15.70
C GLN A 21 22.63 -23.66 14.43
N GLY A 22 23.90 -24.06 14.43
CA GLY A 22 24.47 -24.73 13.27
C GLY A 22 25.46 -25.81 13.64
N ARG A 23 25.84 -26.59 12.63
CA ARG A 23 26.76 -27.72 12.75
C ARG A 23 27.75 -27.69 11.60
N VAL A 24 28.99 -28.02 11.90
CA VAL A 24 30.04 -28.26 10.91
C VAL A 24 30.40 -29.74 10.95
N THR A 25 30.25 -30.42 9.82
CA THR A 25 30.69 -31.80 9.62
C THR A 25 31.95 -31.78 8.76
N LEU A 26 33.06 -32.28 9.31
CA LEU A 26 34.35 -32.33 8.63
C LEU A 26 34.61 -33.74 8.10
N ILE A 27 34.96 -33.85 6.82
CA ILE A 27 35.26 -35.12 6.15
C ILE A 27 36.67 -35.05 5.59
N THR A 28 37.50 -36.06 5.89
CA THR A 28 38.90 -36.14 5.43
C THR A 28 39.19 -37.46 4.72
N LYS A 29 40.19 -37.48 3.85
CA LYS A 29 40.77 -38.70 3.26
C LYS A 29 41.94 -39.27 4.06
N LYS A 30 42.50 -38.51 4.99
CA LYS A 30 43.68 -38.89 5.79
C LYS A 30 43.57 -38.35 7.21
N ALA A 31 44.12 -39.08 8.18
CA ALA A 31 44.17 -38.61 9.54
C ALA A 31 45.05 -37.35 9.63
N MET A 32 44.52 -36.28 10.20
CA MET A 32 45.20 -34.99 10.33
C MET A 32 44.50 -34.10 11.35
N GLU A 33 45.18 -33.05 11.82
CA GLU A 33 44.61 -32.01 12.65
C GLU A 33 44.35 -30.76 11.81
N VAL A 34 43.22 -30.10 12.05
CA VAL A 34 42.81 -28.90 11.32
C VAL A 34 42.29 -27.83 12.28
N ASP A 35 42.48 -26.57 11.91
CA ASP A 35 41.80 -25.43 12.52
C ASP A 35 40.59 -25.06 11.66
N CYS A 36 39.46 -24.75 12.28
CA CYS A 36 38.26 -24.33 11.56
C CYS A 36 37.71 -23.03 12.14
N GLU A 37 37.29 -22.13 11.26
CA GLU A 37 36.62 -20.89 11.61
C GLU A 37 35.29 -20.80 10.87
N VAL A 38 34.20 -20.62 11.63
CA VAL A 38 32.89 -20.22 11.12
C VAL A 38 32.71 -18.74 11.38
N ARG A 39 32.60 -17.94 10.32
CA ARG A 39 32.40 -16.48 10.38
C ARG A 39 30.98 -16.13 9.99
N TRP A 40 30.31 -15.33 10.80
CA TRP A 40 29.09 -14.63 10.39
C TRP A 40 29.46 -13.29 9.77
N VAL A 41 29.16 -13.14 8.49
CA VAL A 41 29.46 -11.97 7.66
C VAL A 41 28.15 -11.43 7.10
N ASP A 42 28.00 -10.10 7.07
CA ASP A 42 26.83 -9.45 6.45
C ASP A 42 27.03 -9.16 4.95
N VAL A 43 26.03 -8.58 4.27
CA VAL A 43 26.12 -8.29 2.83
C VAL A 43 27.17 -7.23 2.46
N TYR A 44 27.69 -6.48 3.43
CA TYR A 44 28.77 -5.52 3.23
C TYR A 44 30.15 -6.12 3.51
N GLY A 45 30.24 -7.41 3.80
CA GLY A 45 31.49 -8.08 4.10
C GLY A 45 32.00 -7.82 5.53
N ARG A 46 31.18 -7.24 6.42
CA ARG A 46 31.58 -6.98 7.81
C ARG A 46 31.46 -8.27 8.61
N LEU A 47 32.51 -8.60 9.37
CA LEU A 47 32.47 -9.69 10.33
C LEU A 47 31.62 -9.29 11.54
N VAL A 48 30.50 -9.97 11.73
CA VAL A 48 29.57 -9.72 12.84
C VAL A 48 29.96 -10.55 14.07
N ASP A 49 30.26 -11.84 13.86
CA ASP A 49 30.72 -12.75 14.91
C ASP A 49 31.50 -13.93 14.32
N ARG A 50 32.21 -14.70 15.16
CA ARG A 50 32.96 -15.88 14.72
C ARG A 50 33.04 -16.97 15.80
N PHE A 51 33.14 -18.21 15.33
CA PHE A 51 33.39 -19.39 16.15
C PHE A 51 34.61 -20.13 15.61
N ARG A 52 35.57 -20.45 16.49
CA ARG A 52 36.81 -21.15 16.12
C ARG A 52 36.95 -22.41 16.94
N PHE A 53 37.44 -23.47 16.30
CA PHE A 53 37.77 -24.71 16.97
C PHE A 53 38.90 -25.43 16.24
N ARG A 54 39.58 -26.32 16.96
CA ARG A 54 40.58 -27.23 16.42
C ARG A 54 40.07 -28.65 16.56
N GLU A 55 40.22 -29.47 15.53
CA GLU A 55 39.71 -30.83 15.51
C GLU A 55 40.69 -31.81 14.88
N LYS A 56 40.76 -33.02 15.46
CA LYS A 56 41.52 -34.14 14.91
C LYS A 56 40.60 -35.01 14.07
N LEU A 57 40.96 -35.21 12.81
CA LEU A 57 40.21 -35.98 11.83
C LEU A 57 40.87 -37.35 11.58
N PRO A 58 40.08 -38.39 11.23
CA PRO A 58 38.62 -38.38 11.14
C PRO A 58 37.95 -38.46 12.52
N ASN A 59 36.95 -37.60 12.76
CA ASN A 59 35.99 -37.75 13.85
C ASN A 59 34.61 -37.88 13.21
N ASN A 60 33.83 -38.88 13.63
CA ASN A 60 32.52 -39.19 13.02
C ASN A 60 31.37 -38.32 13.58
N ARG A 61 31.67 -37.37 14.49
CA ARG A 61 30.70 -36.44 15.08
C ARG A 61 30.87 -35.03 14.48
N TYR A 62 29.77 -34.27 14.41
CA TYR A 62 29.79 -32.85 14.03
C TYR A 62 30.20 -31.94 15.20
N ILE A 63 30.65 -30.73 14.88
CA ILE A 63 30.89 -29.65 15.86
C ILE A 63 29.74 -28.64 15.80
N GLY A 64 29.05 -28.43 16.91
CA GLY A 64 27.96 -27.46 17.03
C GLY A 64 28.48 -26.04 17.30
N PHE A 65 27.78 -25.04 16.78
CA PHE A 65 28.03 -23.63 17.05
C PHE A 65 26.72 -22.85 17.15
N SER A 66 26.77 -21.65 17.73
CA SER A 66 25.62 -20.75 17.85
C SER A 66 26.01 -19.28 17.78
N PHE A 67 25.11 -18.43 17.28
CA PHE A 67 25.26 -16.97 17.26
C PHE A 67 24.00 -16.26 17.75
N GLU A 68 24.16 -15.26 18.64
CA GLU A 68 23.06 -14.38 19.06
C GLU A 68 22.74 -13.34 17.98
N LEU A 69 21.53 -13.37 17.42
CA LEU A 69 21.21 -12.58 16.22
C LEU A 69 20.85 -11.12 16.49
N LYS A 70 20.82 -10.68 17.76
CA LYS A 70 20.58 -9.28 18.13
C LYS A 70 21.56 -8.29 17.49
N LYS A 71 22.76 -8.79 17.15
CA LYS A 71 23.85 -8.04 16.49
C LYS A 71 23.64 -7.84 14.98
N ALA A 72 22.62 -8.46 14.38
CA ALA A 72 22.37 -8.35 12.95
C ALA A 72 22.08 -6.90 12.54
N LEU A 73 22.74 -6.45 11.48
CA LEU A 73 22.57 -5.11 10.88
C LEU A 73 21.97 -5.16 9.48
N THR A 74 21.83 -6.36 8.90
CA THR A 74 21.31 -6.58 7.55
C THR A 74 20.32 -7.72 7.53
N VAL A 75 19.41 -7.72 6.55
CA VAL A 75 18.41 -8.78 6.37
C VAL A 75 19.07 -10.07 5.91
N LYS A 76 19.84 -10.00 4.82
CA LYS A 76 20.60 -11.13 4.28
C LYS A 76 21.96 -11.20 4.95
N ASN A 77 22.37 -12.41 5.31
CA ASN A 77 23.61 -12.68 6.01
C ASN A 77 24.23 -13.98 5.48
N ARG A 78 25.52 -14.17 5.74
CA ARG A 78 26.28 -15.33 5.32
C ARG A 78 27.07 -15.92 6.47
N LEU A 79 27.07 -17.24 6.54
CA LEU A 79 28.07 -17.99 7.30
C LEU A 79 29.12 -18.50 6.34
N GLU A 80 30.38 -18.26 6.67
CA GLU A 80 31.54 -18.74 5.93
C GLU A 80 32.32 -19.69 6.83
N CYS A 81 32.48 -20.93 6.39
CA CYS A 81 33.29 -21.93 7.09
C CYS A 81 34.59 -22.11 6.32
N GLU A 82 35.71 -21.72 6.93
CA GLU A 82 37.05 -21.95 6.41
C GLU A 82 37.77 -23.01 7.27
N VAL A 83 38.45 -23.95 6.61
CA VAL A 83 39.26 -24.98 7.26
C VAL A 83 40.70 -24.76 6.87
N TYR A 84 41.57 -24.73 7.86
CA TYR A 84 43.01 -24.51 7.72
C TYR A 84 43.79 -25.74 8.18
N SER A 85 44.96 -25.95 7.59
CA SER A 85 45.97 -26.83 8.17
C SER A 85 46.51 -26.21 9.46
N VAL A 86 47.19 -27.01 10.28
CA VAL A 86 47.90 -26.52 11.46
C VAL A 86 49.01 -25.51 11.09
N SER A 87 49.47 -25.51 9.84
CA SER A 87 50.42 -24.52 9.30
C SER A 87 49.76 -23.25 8.74
N GLY A 88 48.43 -23.13 8.80
CA GLY A 88 47.66 -21.96 8.38
C GLY A 88 47.24 -21.96 6.90
N GLU A 89 47.51 -23.02 6.15
CA GLU A 89 47.09 -23.12 4.74
C GLU A 89 45.59 -23.39 4.65
N THR A 90 44.87 -22.67 3.79
CA THR A 90 43.44 -22.95 3.55
C THR A 90 43.28 -24.29 2.84
N LEU A 91 42.61 -25.24 3.50
CA LEU A 91 42.31 -26.56 2.96
C LEU A 91 40.95 -26.63 2.27
N PHE A 92 39.96 -25.90 2.78
CA PHE A 92 38.59 -25.93 2.27
C PHE A 92 37.80 -24.68 2.68
N LYS A 93 36.84 -24.26 1.85
CA LYS A 93 35.88 -23.19 2.15
C LYS A 93 34.48 -23.60 1.73
N THR A 94 33.48 -23.28 2.54
CA THR A 94 32.07 -23.37 2.19
C THR A 94 31.29 -22.21 2.81
N GLN A 95 30.09 -21.96 2.32
CA GLN A 95 29.24 -20.87 2.79
C GLN A 95 27.77 -21.27 2.79
N GLN A 96 26.99 -20.65 3.66
CA GLN A 96 25.53 -20.72 3.69
C GLN A 96 24.94 -19.33 3.88
N VAL A 97 23.81 -19.07 3.24
CA VAL A 97 23.05 -17.82 3.42
C VAL A 97 21.93 -18.05 4.42
N PHE A 98 21.67 -17.06 5.27
CA PHE A 98 20.50 -17.03 6.14
C PHE A 98 19.91 -15.61 6.21
N ILE A 99 18.64 -15.54 6.58
CA ILE A 99 17.88 -14.30 6.70
C ILE A 99 17.65 -14.00 8.18
N VAL A 100 17.86 -12.75 8.56
CA VAL A 100 17.38 -12.19 9.82
C VAL A 100 16.24 -11.24 9.49
N THR A 101 15.00 -11.68 9.74
CA THR A 101 13.79 -10.91 9.52
C THR A 101 13.83 -9.64 10.38
N PRO A 102 13.64 -8.45 9.78
CA PRO A 102 13.59 -7.20 10.52
C PRO A 102 12.47 -7.15 11.54
N ASP A 103 12.64 -6.28 12.54
CA ASP A 103 11.66 -6.06 13.61
C ASP A 103 10.26 -5.67 13.05
N PRO A 104 9.19 -6.00 13.81
CA PRO A 104 7.81 -5.85 13.39
C PRO A 104 7.32 -4.41 13.32
N GLU A 105 8.07 -3.43 13.83
CA GLU A 105 7.75 -2.00 13.71
C GLU A 105 8.58 -1.41 12.55
N PRO A 106 8.11 -1.50 11.28
CA PRO A 106 8.91 -1.09 10.12
C PRO A 106 9.17 0.42 10.04
N TRP A 107 8.41 1.22 10.79
CA TRP A 107 8.37 2.68 10.65
C TRP A 107 9.09 3.41 11.78
N ASP A 108 10.39 3.15 11.90
CA ASP A 108 11.24 3.81 12.90
C ASP A 108 11.73 5.20 12.45
N ASP A 109 11.73 5.48 11.15
CA ASP A 109 12.23 6.72 10.56
C ASP A 109 11.58 6.98 9.19
N TYR A 110 11.92 8.10 8.55
CA TYR A 110 11.39 8.45 7.22
C TYR A 110 11.82 7.45 6.15
N VAL A 111 10.85 6.98 5.36
CA VAL A 111 11.10 6.07 4.24
C VAL A 111 11.25 6.88 2.96
N VAL A 112 12.44 6.85 2.36
CA VAL A 112 12.68 7.37 1.01
C VAL A 112 12.76 6.16 0.09
N LEU A 113 11.64 5.87 -0.57
CA LEU A 113 11.46 4.70 -1.41
C LEU A 113 11.52 5.08 -2.87
N ILE A 114 12.15 4.27 -3.71
CA ILE A 114 12.12 4.46 -5.16
C ILE A 114 11.17 3.47 -5.85
N TRP A 115 10.35 3.97 -6.76
CA TRP A 115 9.50 3.17 -7.63
C TRP A 115 10.32 2.69 -8.82
N ASN A 116 11.01 1.55 -8.69
CA ASN A 116 11.90 1.04 -9.72
C ASN A 116 11.96 -0.51 -9.74
N PRO A 117 10.88 -1.18 -10.15
CA PRO A 117 10.82 -2.63 -10.07
C PRO A 117 11.94 -3.27 -10.91
N GLY A 118 12.80 -4.04 -10.24
CA GLY A 118 13.72 -4.96 -10.89
C GLY A 118 15.02 -4.42 -11.47
N ARG A 119 15.54 -3.33 -10.90
CA ARG A 119 16.87 -2.79 -11.23
C ARG A 119 18.02 -3.67 -10.73
N THR A 120 19.21 -3.46 -11.29
CA THR A 120 20.45 -4.20 -10.95
C THR A 120 20.98 -3.81 -9.58
N ARG A 121 21.83 -4.66 -8.99
CA ARG A 121 22.51 -4.37 -7.73
C ARG A 121 23.32 -3.07 -7.80
N GLU A 122 24.02 -2.83 -8.90
CA GLU A 122 24.86 -1.65 -9.10
C GLU A 122 24.05 -0.35 -9.10
N TYR A 123 22.88 -0.37 -9.75
CA TYR A 123 21.93 0.74 -9.70
C TYR A 123 21.48 1.00 -8.25
N LEU A 124 21.12 -0.06 -7.51
CA LEU A 124 20.64 0.04 -6.14
C LEU A 124 21.72 0.61 -5.19
N GLU A 125 23.00 0.30 -5.41
CA GLU A 125 24.08 0.92 -4.66
C GLU A 125 24.24 2.43 -4.96
N LYS A 126 23.94 2.88 -6.19
CA LYS A 126 23.98 4.32 -6.54
C LYS A 126 22.87 5.12 -5.85
N ILE A 127 21.63 4.62 -5.84
CA ILE A 127 20.53 5.33 -5.16
C ILE A 127 20.72 5.40 -3.65
N LYS A 128 21.36 4.41 -3.03
CA LYS A 128 21.69 4.43 -1.59
C LYS A 128 22.58 5.61 -1.24
N ALA A 129 23.53 5.96 -2.11
CA ALA A 129 24.38 7.12 -1.93
C ALA A 129 23.60 8.46 -1.91
N LEU A 130 22.39 8.47 -2.48
CA LEU A 130 21.47 9.62 -2.44
C LEU A 130 20.64 9.69 -1.16
N GLY A 131 20.69 8.69 -0.28
CA GLY A 131 19.81 8.64 0.89
C GLY A 131 18.48 7.93 0.64
N ILE A 132 18.32 7.22 -0.49
CA ILE A 132 17.19 6.33 -0.75
C ILE A 132 17.42 5.01 0.02
N ASN A 133 16.43 4.52 0.77
CA ASN A 133 16.55 3.36 1.66
C ASN A 133 15.56 2.22 1.40
N ALA A 134 14.66 2.37 0.44
CA ALA A 134 13.74 1.32 0.08
C ALA A 134 13.44 1.28 -1.42
N GLY A 135 12.92 0.14 -1.89
CA GLY A 135 12.45 -0.05 -3.26
C GLY A 135 11.13 -0.80 -3.32
N LEU A 136 10.66 -1.07 -4.53
CA LEU A 136 9.42 -1.79 -4.79
C LEU A 136 9.67 -3.26 -5.17
N VAL A 137 8.87 -4.17 -4.61
CA VAL A 137 8.74 -5.53 -5.12
C VAL A 137 7.29 -5.78 -5.53
N HIS A 138 7.06 -6.22 -6.76
CA HIS A 138 5.73 -6.65 -7.19
C HIS A 138 5.43 -8.07 -6.71
N ALA A 139 4.19 -8.29 -6.28
CA ALA A 139 3.68 -9.63 -6.12
C ALA A 139 3.83 -10.42 -7.44
N PRO A 140 4.28 -11.68 -7.36
CA PRO A 140 4.52 -12.49 -8.55
C PRO A 140 3.20 -12.81 -9.29
N PRO A 141 3.23 -13.06 -10.60
CA PRO A 141 2.06 -13.53 -11.34
C PRO A 141 1.57 -14.90 -10.80
N PRO A 142 0.35 -15.35 -11.15
CA PRO A 142 -0.12 -16.69 -10.80
C PRO A 142 0.85 -17.80 -11.22
N GLY A 143 1.09 -18.76 -10.33
CA GLY A 143 2.09 -19.83 -10.48
C GLY A 143 3.17 -19.75 -9.40
N PRO A 144 4.03 -20.78 -9.27
CA PRO A 144 5.13 -20.76 -8.31
C PRO A 144 6.22 -19.79 -8.81
N PRO A 145 6.50 -18.67 -8.11
CA PRO A 145 7.68 -17.88 -8.40
C PRO A 145 8.95 -18.66 -7.99
N PRO A 146 10.10 -18.44 -8.65
CA PRO A 146 11.37 -18.79 -8.04
C PRO A 146 11.52 -17.96 -6.76
N GLU A 147 11.62 -18.62 -5.61
CA GLU A 147 11.92 -17.95 -4.35
C GLU A 147 13.42 -17.93 -4.09
N PRO A 148 14.01 -16.77 -3.77
CA PRO A 148 13.53 -15.40 -4.00
C PRO A 148 13.65 -14.94 -5.46
N THR A 149 12.82 -13.98 -5.88
CA THR A 149 12.92 -13.41 -7.24
C THR A 149 14.25 -12.65 -7.41
N PRO A 150 14.83 -12.57 -8.62
CA PRO A 150 16.09 -11.84 -8.84
C PRO A 150 16.06 -10.38 -8.36
N TYR A 151 14.89 -9.75 -8.40
CA TYR A 151 14.69 -8.37 -7.98
C TYR A 151 14.72 -8.22 -6.45
N LEU A 152 14.07 -9.14 -5.73
CA LEU A 152 14.19 -9.20 -4.28
C LEU A 152 15.64 -9.48 -3.88
N GLU A 153 16.33 -10.39 -4.57
CA GLU A 153 17.75 -10.68 -4.31
C GLU A 153 18.62 -9.43 -4.42
N ASN A 154 18.44 -8.59 -5.45
CA ASN A 154 19.20 -7.34 -5.58
C ASN A 154 18.95 -6.37 -4.42
N LEU A 155 17.71 -6.26 -3.93
CA LEU A 155 17.38 -5.43 -2.76
C LEU A 155 18.02 -5.98 -1.48
N LEU A 156 17.97 -7.31 -1.29
CA LEU A 156 18.59 -7.97 -0.14
C LEU A 156 20.11 -7.86 -0.16
N ASP A 157 20.75 -8.00 -1.32
CA ASP A 157 22.21 -7.87 -1.50
C ASP A 157 22.72 -6.44 -1.30
N THR A 158 21.84 -5.44 -1.40
CA THR A 158 22.15 -4.04 -1.09
C THR A 158 21.65 -3.60 0.29
N ASN A 159 20.96 -4.49 1.02
CA ASN A 159 20.26 -4.25 2.29
C ASN A 159 19.25 -3.09 2.22
N LEU A 160 18.59 -2.93 1.07
CA LEU A 160 17.45 -2.03 0.94
C LEU A 160 16.18 -2.70 1.47
N ARG A 161 15.32 -1.91 2.10
CA ARG A 161 13.98 -2.35 2.48
C ARG A 161 13.05 -2.30 1.27
N PHE A 162 11.87 -2.88 1.38
CA PHE A 162 10.91 -2.85 0.28
C PHE A 162 9.49 -2.95 0.76
N TYR A 163 8.53 -2.55 -0.06
CA TYR A 163 7.14 -2.94 0.09
C TYR A 163 6.72 -3.94 -0.96
N LEU A 164 5.71 -4.74 -0.63
CA LEU A 164 5.16 -5.71 -1.54
C LEU A 164 3.88 -5.17 -2.16
N ALA A 165 3.95 -4.82 -3.45
CA ALA A 165 2.84 -4.22 -4.17
C ALA A 165 1.93 -5.24 -4.83
N GLN A 166 0.68 -4.82 -5.05
CA GLN A 166 -0.27 -5.49 -5.92
C GLN A 166 -0.64 -6.92 -5.48
N LEU A 167 -1.06 -7.09 -4.22
CA LEU A 167 -1.55 -8.40 -3.75
C LEU A 167 -2.82 -8.87 -4.47
N ALA A 168 -3.78 -7.97 -4.71
CA ALA A 168 -5.07 -8.26 -5.34
C ALA A 168 -5.51 -7.27 -6.45
N PRO A 169 -4.61 -6.88 -7.39
CA PRO A 169 -4.87 -5.84 -8.40
C PRO A 169 -6.06 -6.13 -9.29
N ARG A 170 -6.21 -7.39 -9.71
CA ARG A 170 -7.31 -7.79 -10.59
C ARG A 170 -8.65 -7.85 -9.86
N TRP A 171 -8.65 -7.90 -8.53
CA TRP A 171 -9.87 -7.83 -7.73
C TRP A 171 -10.28 -6.38 -7.48
N LEU A 172 -9.35 -5.49 -7.11
CA LEU A 172 -9.65 -4.12 -6.69
C LEU A 172 -9.44 -3.05 -7.76
N ALA A 173 -8.65 -3.33 -8.80
CA ALA A 173 -8.34 -2.41 -9.89
C ALA A 173 -8.47 -3.12 -11.26
N PHE A 174 -9.54 -3.90 -11.47
CA PHE A 174 -9.75 -4.66 -12.70
C PHE A 174 -9.58 -3.82 -13.98
N TYR A 175 -10.20 -2.63 -14.01
CA TYR A 175 -10.10 -1.68 -15.12
C TYR A 175 -8.66 -1.24 -15.39
N HIS A 176 -7.83 -1.08 -14.36
CA HIS A 176 -6.46 -0.61 -14.50
C HIS A 176 -5.60 -1.73 -15.11
N GLN A 177 -5.88 -2.98 -14.74
CA GLN A 177 -5.17 -4.16 -15.22
C GLN A 177 -5.50 -4.52 -16.67
N THR A 178 -6.73 -4.27 -17.13
CA THR A 178 -7.17 -4.61 -18.50
C THR A 178 -7.21 -3.39 -19.42
N GLY A 179 -7.65 -2.25 -18.91
CA GLY A 179 -7.83 -1.00 -19.66
C GLY A 179 -6.52 -0.44 -20.23
N ARG A 180 -5.40 -0.53 -19.49
CA ARG A 180 -4.06 -0.15 -20.00
C ARG A 180 -3.63 -0.96 -21.23
N ARG A 181 -4.27 -2.11 -21.48
CA ARG A 181 -4.03 -2.99 -22.64
C ARG A 181 -5.10 -2.86 -23.72
N GLY A 182 -6.10 -2.00 -23.52
CA GLY A 182 -7.29 -1.94 -24.37
C GLY A 182 -8.19 -3.17 -24.24
N GLU A 183 -7.99 -3.99 -23.21
CA GLU A 183 -8.72 -5.25 -23.00
C GLU A 183 -9.88 -5.03 -22.02
N GLU A 184 -10.99 -5.74 -22.24
CA GLU A 184 -12.18 -5.88 -21.36
C GLU A 184 -12.88 -4.56 -20.93
N TRP A 185 -12.20 -3.68 -20.19
CA TRP A 185 -12.71 -2.42 -19.68
C TRP A 185 -13.16 -1.47 -20.77
N GLN A 186 -12.32 -1.19 -21.77
CA GLN A 186 -12.67 -0.26 -22.84
C GLN A 186 -13.81 -0.80 -23.73
N PRO A 187 -13.76 -2.08 -24.20
CA PRO A 187 -14.89 -2.67 -24.92
C PRO A 187 -16.20 -2.67 -24.12
N LEU A 188 -16.14 -2.90 -22.80
CA LEU A 188 -17.32 -2.86 -21.93
C LEU A 188 -17.92 -1.45 -21.84
N ARG A 189 -17.08 -0.43 -21.63
CA ARG A 189 -17.51 0.97 -21.63
C ARG A 189 -18.15 1.37 -22.94
N ASP A 190 -17.54 1.02 -24.07
CA ASP A 190 -18.04 1.35 -25.40
C ASP A 190 -19.39 0.67 -25.65
N ALA A 191 -19.52 -0.60 -25.26
CA ALA A 191 -20.78 -1.34 -25.36
C ALA A 191 -21.87 -0.74 -24.47
N TYR A 192 -21.56 -0.34 -23.23
CA TYR A 192 -22.53 0.32 -22.34
C TYR A 192 -22.94 1.67 -22.91
N LYS A 193 -21.99 2.48 -23.40
CA LYS A 193 -22.26 3.78 -24.02
C LYS A 193 -23.24 3.64 -25.19
N ALA A 194 -23.06 2.61 -26.03
CA ALA A 194 -23.89 2.35 -27.19
C ALA A 194 -25.30 1.83 -26.87
N THR A 195 -25.45 1.03 -25.80
CA THR A 195 -26.69 0.26 -25.55
C THR A 195 -27.47 0.69 -24.31
N ARG A 196 -26.79 1.30 -23.32
CA ARG A 196 -27.30 1.55 -21.96
C ARG A 196 -27.88 0.32 -21.27
N ASP A 197 -27.40 -0.86 -21.67
CA ASP A 197 -27.86 -2.12 -21.12
C ASP A 197 -27.24 -2.38 -19.74
N LYS A 198 -28.07 -2.42 -18.69
CA LYS A 198 -27.65 -2.72 -17.32
C LYS A 198 -26.91 -4.05 -17.17
N ARG A 199 -27.10 -5.01 -18.09
CA ARG A 199 -26.34 -6.28 -18.07
C ARG A 199 -24.84 -6.05 -18.25
N LEU A 200 -24.43 -4.90 -18.82
CA LEU A 200 -23.04 -4.47 -18.95
C LEU A 200 -22.52 -3.75 -17.69
N LEU A 201 -23.37 -3.46 -16.71
CA LEU A 201 -23.00 -2.93 -15.39
C LEU A 201 -22.68 -4.06 -14.39
N VAL A 202 -22.23 -5.21 -14.90
CA VAL A 202 -21.76 -6.35 -14.10
C VAL A 202 -20.24 -6.33 -14.07
N ARG A 203 -19.68 -6.04 -12.89
CA ARG A 203 -18.22 -6.06 -12.68
C ARG A 203 -17.71 -7.50 -12.71
N LYS A 204 -16.76 -7.79 -13.62
CA LYS A 204 -16.25 -9.15 -13.90
C LYS A 204 -15.71 -9.89 -12.67
N ASN A 205 -15.03 -9.19 -11.78
CA ASN A 205 -14.56 -9.71 -10.49
C ASN A 205 -15.33 -9.06 -9.34
N CYS A 206 -16.66 -9.20 -9.28
CA CYS A 206 -17.46 -8.51 -8.26
C CYS A 206 -16.85 -8.66 -6.85
N LEU A 207 -16.76 -7.53 -6.12
CA LEU A 207 -16.21 -7.50 -4.77
C LEU A 207 -17.08 -8.27 -3.75
N ASN A 208 -18.32 -8.57 -4.12
CA ASN A 208 -19.27 -9.32 -3.30
C ASN A 208 -19.44 -10.79 -3.71
N ASP A 209 -18.72 -11.26 -4.73
CA ASP A 209 -18.74 -12.66 -5.14
C ASP A 209 -17.85 -13.51 -4.19
N PRO A 210 -18.44 -14.47 -3.45
CA PRO A 210 -17.71 -15.27 -2.47
C PRO A 210 -16.69 -16.23 -3.10
N VAL A 211 -16.94 -16.71 -4.33
CA VAL A 211 -16.02 -17.62 -5.04
C VAL A 211 -14.78 -16.84 -5.48
N VAL A 212 -14.98 -15.62 -6.01
CA VAL A 212 -13.89 -14.71 -6.35
C VAL A 212 -13.07 -14.36 -5.09
N ALA A 213 -13.74 -13.96 -4.01
CA ALA A 213 -13.07 -13.63 -2.75
C ALA A 213 -12.22 -14.79 -2.21
N MET A 214 -12.74 -16.03 -2.24
CA MET A 214 -11.99 -17.21 -1.80
C MET A 214 -10.74 -17.47 -2.65
N ALA A 215 -10.82 -17.29 -3.96
CA ALA A 215 -9.67 -17.43 -4.85
C ALA A 215 -8.58 -16.38 -4.57
N TYR A 216 -8.96 -15.13 -4.29
CA TYR A 216 -8.01 -14.09 -3.90
C TYR A 216 -7.44 -14.30 -2.49
N ARG A 217 -8.22 -14.81 -1.52
CA ARG A 217 -7.71 -15.14 -0.19
C ARG A 217 -6.52 -16.10 -0.26
N ALA A 218 -6.68 -17.23 -0.96
CA ALA A 218 -5.62 -18.22 -1.09
C ALA A 218 -4.35 -17.59 -1.70
N ARG A 219 -4.51 -16.86 -2.80
CA ARG A 219 -3.42 -16.17 -3.48
C ARG A 219 -2.71 -15.15 -2.60
N VAL A 220 -3.46 -14.29 -1.91
CA VAL A 220 -2.92 -13.26 -1.01
C VAL A 220 -2.09 -13.94 0.09
N GLN A 221 -2.63 -14.97 0.74
CA GLN A 221 -1.94 -15.67 1.81
C GLN A 221 -0.66 -16.38 1.35
N ASP A 222 -0.69 -17.01 0.18
CA ASP A 222 0.50 -17.63 -0.39
C ASP A 222 1.60 -16.60 -0.63
N ILE A 223 1.26 -15.47 -1.28
CA ILE A 223 2.22 -14.38 -1.50
C ILE A 223 2.77 -13.86 -0.16
N VAL A 224 1.92 -13.63 0.84
CA VAL A 224 2.37 -13.15 2.15
C VAL A 224 3.35 -14.15 2.79
N ARG A 225 3.07 -15.46 2.75
CA ARG A 225 3.98 -16.50 3.28
C ARG A 225 5.36 -16.48 2.61
N CYS A 226 5.40 -16.27 1.29
CA CYS A 226 6.65 -16.22 0.54
C CYS A 226 7.52 -15.02 0.96
N TYR A 227 6.91 -13.87 1.24
CA TYR A 227 7.63 -12.60 1.43
C TYR A 227 7.79 -12.17 2.89
N MET A 228 6.96 -12.66 3.83
CA MET A 228 7.08 -12.34 5.26
C MET A 228 8.47 -12.64 5.86
N PRO A 229 9.24 -13.68 5.44
CA PRO A 229 10.59 -13.90 5.93
C PRO A 229 11.55 -12.72 5.76
N TYR A 230 11.32 -11.89 4.74
CA TYR A 230 12.18 -10.76 4.39
C TYR A 230 11.71 -9.44 5.01
N GLY A 231 10.56 -9.45 5.69
CA GLY A 231 9.97 -8.32 6.39
C GLY A 231 9.73 -7.11 5.49
N PRO A 232 8.70 -7.13 4.60
CA PRO A 232 8.28 -5.95 3.86
C PRO A 232 7.97 -4.79 4.81
N LEU A 233 8.14 -3.54 4.35
CA LEU A 233 7.73 -2.35 5.07
C LEU A 233 6.21 -2.28 5.23
N TRP A 234 5.48 -2.67 4.18
CA TRP A 234 4.03 -2.87 4.20
C TRP A 234 3.61 -3.82 3.07
N TYR A 235 2.35 -4.24 3.15
CA TYR A 235 1.64 -4.95 2.10
C TYR A 235 0.67 -4.00 1.39
N ASP A 236 0.91 -3.72 0.12
CA ASP A 236 -0.03 -2.97 -0.72
C ASP A 236 -1.02 -3.92 -1.40
N ILE A 237 -2.29 -3.74 -1.09
CA ILE A 237 -3.37 -4.57 -1.60
C ILE A 237 -3.55 -4.33 -3.11
N SER A 238 -3.52 -3.08 -3.55
CA SER A 238 -3.67 -2.71 -4.95
C SER A 238 -3.27 -1.26 -5.16
N ASP A 239 -2.50 -1.03 -6.21
CA ASP A 239 -2.25 0.30 -6.75
C ASP A 239 -3.50 0.80 -7.49
N GLU A 240 -3.79 2.09 -7.35
CA GLU A 240 -4.82 2.80 -8.10
C GLU A 240 -6.15 2.04 -8.12
N ALA A 241 -6.63 1.64 -6.95
CA ALA A 241 -7.85 0.86 -6.78
C ALA A 241 -9.12 1.68 -7.07
N GLY A 242 -10.20 0.98 -7.46
CA GLY A 242 -11.49 1.60 -7.70
C GLY A 242 -12.59 0.60 -8.05
N ILE A 243 -13.84 0.97 -7.77
CA ILE A 243 -15.01 0.19 -8.23
C ILE A 243 -15.01 0.07 -9.76
N GLY A 244 -14.80 1.20 -10.45
CA GLY A 244 -14.54 1.37 -11.88
C GLY A 244 -13.24 2.18 -12.06
N ASP A 245 -13.07 2.90 -13.18
CA ASP A 245 -11.82 3.64 -13.48
C ASP A 245 -11.50 4.76 -12.49
N LEU A 246 -10.75 4.44 -11.43
CA LEU A 246 -10.43 5.33 -10.32
C LEU A 246 -11.73 5.94 -9.77
N VAL A 247 -11.87 7.27 -9.83
CA VAL A 247 -13.09 8.01 -9.48
C VAL A 247 -13.99 8.30 -10.68
N GLY A 248 -13.62 7.85 -11.88
CA GLY A 248 -14.42 8.02 -13.10
C GLY A 248 -15.78 7.33 -12.99
N PRO A 249 -16.86 7.97 -13.49
CA PRO A 249 -18.20 7.49 -13.25
C PRO A 249 -18.52 6.23 -14.06
N PHE A 250 -18.93 5.18 -13.35
CA PHE A 250 -19.52 3.99 -13.93
C PHE A 250 -20.40 3.32 -12.87
N ASP A 251 -21.65 3.03 -13.22
CA ASP A 251 -22.67 2.52 -12.29
C ASP A 251 -22.50 1.02 -11.98
N PHE A 252 -21.28 0.59 -11.69
CA PHE A 252 -21.06 -0.72 -11.10
C PHE A 252 -21.58 -0.78 -9.65
N CYS A 253 -22.07 -1.91 -9.15
CA CYS A 253 -22.20 -3.22 -9.82
C CYS A 253 -23.63 -3.78 -9.65
N PHE A 254 -24.22 -4.26 -10.75
CA PHE A 254 -25.58 -4.81 -10.83
C PHE A 254 -25.63 -6.35 -10.84
N CYS A 255 -24.53 -7.05 -10.50
CA CYS A 255 -24.55 -8.51 -10.47
C CYS A 255 -25.41 -9.05 -9.31
N PRO A 256 -25.92 -10.30 -9.39
CA PRO A 256 -26.79 -10.88 -8.35
C PRO A 256 -26.17 -10.86 -6.95
N HIS A 257 -24.86 -11.13 -6.81
CA HIS A 257 -24.18 -11.07 -5.51
C HIS A 257 -24.19 -9.68 -4.90
N CYS A 258 -24.02 -8.65 -5.74
CA CYS A 258 -24.02 -7.25 -5.31
C CYS A 258 -25.43 -6.80 -4.91
N LEU A 259 -26.44 -7.09 -5.74
CA LEU A 259 -27.83 -6.76 -5.46
C LEU A 259 -28.36 -7.45 -4.19
N ASN A 260 -28.02 -8.72 -3.97
CA ASN A 260 -28.43 -9.43 -2.76
C ASN A 260 -27.88 -8.79 -1.50
N LYS A 261 -26.57 -8.48 -1.46
CA LYS A 261 -25.99 -7.77 -0.31
C LYS A 261 -26.52 -6.34 -0.16
N MET A 262 -26.82 -5.65 -1.26
CA MET A 262 -27.45 -4.32 -1.21
C MET A 262 -28.82 -4.41 -0.56
N ARG A 263 -29.65 -5.38 -0.93
CA ARG A 263 -30.97 -5.61 -0.33
C ARG A 263 -30.87 -5.89 1.17
N ASP A 264 -29.87 -6.65 1.59
CA ASP A 264 -29.64 -6.91 3.01
C ASP A 264 -29.19 -5.67 3.78
N TRP A 265 -28.45 -4.77 3.14
CA TRP A 265 -28.11 -3.46 3.71
C TRP A 265 -29.36 -2.55 3.77
N LEU A 266 -30.12 -2.44 2.69
CA LEU A 266 -31.35 -1.63 2.62
C LEU A 266 -32.40 -2.09 3.65
N ARG A 267 -32.51 -3.39 3.91
CA ARG A 267 -33.34 -3.94 5.00
C ARG A 267 -32.99 -3.35 6.36
N LYS A 268 -31.70 -3.10 6.62
CA LYS A 268 -31.24 -2.50 7.88
C LYS A 268 -31.48 -1.00 7.92
N VAL A 269 -31.41 -0.33 6.77
CA VAL A 269 -31.64 1.12 6.64
C VAL A 269 -33.13 1.45 6.80
N TYR A 270 -34.00 0.77 6.05
CA TYR A 270 -35.42 1.12 5.95
C TYR A 270 -36.36 0.25 6.80
N GLY A 271 -35.90 -0.95 7.24
CA GLY A 271 -36.70 -1.88 8.04
C GLY A 271 -37.82 -2.62 7.28
N SER A 272 -38.48 -1.97 6.32
CA SER A 272 -39.62 -2.51 5.55
C SER A 272 -39.56 -2.10 4.07
N ILE A 273 -40.23 -2.87 3.21
CA ILE A 273 -40.29 -2.54 1.77
C ILE A 273 -41.19 -1.34 1.51
N GLU A 274 -42.18 -1.11 2.38
CA GLU A 274 -43.07 0.04 2.36
C GLU A 274 -42.30 1.34 2.60
N ALA A 275 -41.45 1.38 3.64
CA ALA A 275 -40.61 2.54 3.93
C ALA A 275 -39.59 2.82 2.81
N LEU A 276 -38.98 1.77 2.24
CA LEU A 276 -38.12 1.94 1.06
C LEU A 276 -38.90 2.51 -0.11
N ASN A 277 -40.09 2.00 -0.40
CA ASN A 277 -40.93 2.47 -1.50
C ASN A 277 -41.37 3.92 -1.32
N GLU A 278 -41.68 4.32 -0.10
CA GLU A 278 -41.99 5.71 0.26
C GLU A 278 -40.77 6.60 -0.03
N GLU A 279 -39.60 6.26 0.49
CA GLU A 279 -38.37 7.03 0.29
C GLU A 279 -37.96 7.09 -1.19
N TRP A 280 -37.96 5.95 -1.89
CA TRP A 280 -37.49 5.84 -3.27
C TRP A 280 -38.54 6.30 -4.30
N GLY A 281 -39.78 6.54 -3.88
CA GLY A 281 -40.91 6.77 -4.78
C GLY A 281 -41.13 5.60 -5.74
N THR A 282 -41.01 4.37 -5.24
CA THR A 282 -41.16 3.11 -5.99
C THR A 282 -42.36 2.29 -5.50
N SER A 283 -42.60 1.13 -6.11
CA SER A 283 -43.72 0.26 -5.75
C SER A 283 -43.36 -1.24 -5.79
N PHE A 284 -42.14 -1.58 -5.39
CA PHE A 284 -41.67 -2.97 -5.31
C PHE A 284 -42.57 -3.79 -4.38
N LYS A 285 -42.91 -5.02 -4.79
CA LYS A 285 -43.76 -5.94 -4.01
C LYS A 285 -42.96 -6.83 -3.07
N SER A 286 -41.66 -6.95 -3.32
CA SER A 286 -40.75 -7.73 -2.48
C SER A 286 -39.32 -7.19 -2.59
N TRP A 287 -38.48 -7.56 -1.63
CA TRP A 287 -37.06 -7.21 -1.66
C TRP A 287 -36.31 -7.76 -2.87
N ASP A 288 -36.76 -8.89 -3.44
CA ASP A 288 -36.10 -9.51 -4.60
C ASP A 288 -36.32 -8.72 -5.90
N GLU A 289 -37.31 -7.83 -5.92
CA GLU A 289 -37.56 -6.90 -7.03
C GLU A 289 -36.71 -5.63 -6.94
N VAL A 290 -36.15 -5.31 -5.75
CA VAL A 290 -35.41 -4.07 -5.53
C VAL A 290 -34.15 -4.07 -6.39
N VAL A 291 -34.06 -3.08 -7.27
CA VAL A 291 -32.91 -2.79 -8.13
C VAL A 291 -32.70 -1.28 -8.11
N PRO A 292 -31.48 -0.77 -7.84
CA PRO A 292 -31.24 0.66 -7.84
C PRO A 292 -31.35 1.27 -9.25
N MET A 293 -31.48 2.59 -9.28
CA MET A 293 -31.44 3.33 -10.53
C MET A 293 -30.00 3.64 -10.94
N THR A 294 -29.71 3.65 -12.25
CA THR A 294 -28.48 4.25 -12.77
C THR A 294 -28.58 5.77 -12.74
N THR A 295 -27.46 6.42 -13.00
CA THR A 295 -27.43 7.88 -13.14
C THR A 295 -28.40 8.37 -14.21
N GLU A 296 -28.45 7.72 -15.39
CA GLU A 296 -29.36 8.17 -16.45
C GLU A 296 -30.84 7.94 -16.09
N GLU A 297 -31.15 6.89 -15.35
CA GLU A 297 -32.52 6.61 -14.92
C GLU A 297 -33.00 7.61 -13.87
N VAL A 298 -32.18 7.90 -12.86
CA VAL A 298 -32.56 8.82 -11.79
C VAL A 298 -32.73 10.25 -12.33
N ARG A 299 -31.89 10.68 -13.28
CA ARG A 299 -32.01 12.00 -13.94
C ARG A 299 -33.25 12.14 -14.83
N ARG A 300 -33.80 11.03 -15.34
CA ARG A 300 -35.05 11.06 -16.11
C ARG A 300 -36.29 11.20 -15.23
N ARG A 301 -36.15 11.09 -13.91
CA ARG A 301 -37.26 11.31 -12.99
C ARG A 301 -37.64 12.79 -12.95
N ARG A 302 -38.94 13.05 -12.85
CA ARG A 302 -39.47 14.43 -12.75
C ARG A 302 -39.42 14.99 -11.33
N ASP A 303 -39.38 14.11 -10.33
CA ASP A 303 -39.37 14.47 -8.91
C ASP A 303 -37.95 14.73 -8.38
N TYR A 304 -36.92 14.50 -9.20
CA TYR A 304 -35.51 14.60 -8.84
C TYR A 304 -35.14 13.80 -7.58
N ASN A 305 -35.90 12.74 -7.27
CA ASN A 305 -35.62 11.91 -6.12
C ASN A 305 -34.39 11.03 -6.39
N LEU A 306 -33.27 11.40 -5.76
CA LEU A 306 -31.97 10.75 -5.95
C LEU A 306 -31.76 9.50 -5.08
N ALA A 307 -32.67 9.20 -4.13
CA ALA A 307 -32.47 8.17 -3.13
C ALA A 307 -32.06 6.79 -3.71
N PRO A 308 -32.72 6.25 -4.76
CA PRO A 308 -32.33 4.96 -5.34
C PRO A 308 -30.90 4.91 -5.89
N TRP A 309 -30.39 6.05 -6.36
CA TRP A 309 -29.03 6.17 -6.88
C TRP A 309 -28.03 6.44 -5.76
N ALA A 310 -28.34 7.36 -4.85
CA ALA A 310 -27.48 7.71 -3.72
C ALA A 310 -27.21 6.47 -2.83
N ASP A 311 -28.25 5.71 -2.51
CA ASP A 311 -28.12 4.45 -1.78
C ASP A 311 -27.23 3.43 -2.48
N HIS A 312 -27.27 3.39 -3.82
CA HIS A 312 -26.37 2.55 -4.59
C HIS A 312 -24.91 3.01 -4.47
N ARG A 313 -24.65 4.33 -4.51
CA ARG A 313 -23.30 4.87 -4.32
C ARG A 313 -22.78 4.55 -2.91
N THR A 314 -23.57 4.82 -1.88
CA THR A 314 -23.22 4.50 -0.49
C THR A 314 -22.97 3.01 -0.27
N PHE A 315 -23.83 2.14 -0.81
CA PHE A 315 -23.63 0.69 -0.71
C PHE A 315 -22.33 0.24 -1.38
N MET A 316 -21.98 0.84 -2.51
CA MET A 316 -20.75 0.51 -3.23
C MET A 316 -19.50 1.02 -2.52
N GLU A 317 -19.56 2.16 -1.83
CA GLU A 317 -18.49 2.64 -0.92
C GLU A 317 -18.29 1.69 0.27
N ILE A 318 -19.38 1.20 0.88
CA ILE A 318 -19.33 0.16 1.91
C ILE A 318 -18.66 -1.10 1.36
N THR A 319 -19.09 -1.55 0.17
CA THR A 319 -18.52 -2.72 -0.50
C THR A 319 -17.02 -2.57 -0.77
N PHE A 320 -16.57 -1.38 -1.18
CA PHE A 320 -15.16 -1.10 -1.46
C PHE A 320 -14.32 -1.10 -0.19
N ALA A 321 -14.76 -0.43 0.87
CA ALA A 321 -14.08 -0.44 2.16
C ALA A 321 -14.02 -1.85 2.77
N GLU A 322 -15.10 -2.63 2.65
CA GLU A 322 -15.16 -4.02 3.11
C GLU A 322 -14.17 -4.92 2.35
N ALA A 323 -13.99 -4.72 1.04
CA ALA A 323 -13.00 -5.45 0.25
C ALA A 323 -11.56 -5.22 0.75
N PHE A 324 -11.22 -3.99 1.15
CA PHE A 324 -9.95 -3.70 1.81
C PHE A 324 -9.84 -4.35 3.19
N ARG A 325 -10.92 -4.28 3.99
CA ARG A 325 -10.97 -4.92 5.32
C ARG A 325 -10.66 -6.41 5.23
N VAL A 326 -11.33 -7.14 4.33
CA VAL A 326 -11.13 -8.59 4.19
C VAL A 326 -9.74 -8.93 3.67
N CYS A 327 -9.20 -8.17 2.70
CA CYS A 327 -7.82 -8.35 2.25
C CYS A 327 -6.81 -8.19 3.38
N ARG A 328 -6.96 -7.13 4.19
CA ARG A 328 -6.11 -6.91 5.37
C ARG A 328 -6.24 -8.06 6.36
N ASP A 329 -7.45 -8.52 6.64
CA ASP A 329 -7.65 -9.62 7.59
C ASP A 329 -6.97 -10.90 7.08
N TRP A 330 -7.03 -11.20 5.78
CA TRP A 330 -6.30 -12.34 5.19
C TRP A 330 -4.79 -12.21 5.31
N VAL A 331 -4.24 -11.00 5.14
CA VAL A 331 -2.81 -10.73 5.37
C VAL A 331 -2.47 -10.96 6.84
N ARG A 332 -3.26 -10.40 7.77
CA ARG A 332 -3.01 -10.49 9.23
C ARG A 332 -3.15 -11.91 9.79
N GLU A 333 -3.93 -12.77 9.15
CA GLU A 333 -3.96 -14.21 9.46
C GLU A 333 -2.61 -14.91 9.23
N VAL A 334 -1.74 -14.33 8.39
CA VAL A 334 -0.41 -14.87 8.04
C VAL A 334 0.72 -14.03 8.65
N ASP A 335 0.70 -12.72 8.43
CA ASP A 335 1.63 -11.75 8.99
C ASP A 335 0.87 -10.60 9.68
N PRO A 336 0.65 -10.68 11.00
CA PRO A 336 -0.04 -9.64 11.76
C PRO A 336 0.85 -8.44 12.06
N THR A 337 2.13 -8.47 11.67
CA THR A 337 3.14 -7.50 12.14
C THR A 337 3.34 -6.32 11.20
N ARG A 338 2.86 -6.40 9.96
CA ARG A 338 3.10 -5.37 8.95
C ARG A 338 1.85 -4.56 8.66
N PRO A 339 2.00 -3.25 8.38
CA PRO A 339 0.92 -2.43 7.86
C PRO A 339 0.37 -2.98 6.55
N VAL A 340 -0.94 -2.83 6.34
CA VAL A 340 -1.62 -3.19 5.10
C VAL A 340 -2.39 -1.98 4.57
N GLY A 341 -2.28 -1.75 3.27
CA GLY A 341 -2.71 -0.49 2.66
C GLY A 341 -3.04 -0.55 1.18
N LEU A 342 -3.13 0.63 0.58
CA LEU A 342 -3.21 0.84 -0.86
C LEU A 342 -2.26 1.95 -1.31
N THR A 343 -1.87 1.92 -2.58
CA THR A 343 -1.23 3.05 -3.28
C THR A 343 -2.14 3.60 -4.37
N GLY A 344 -1.86 4.81 -4.85
CA GLY A 344 -2.64 5.49 -5.88
C GLY A 344 -4.02 5.92 -5.42
N GLY A 345 -4.20 6.21 -4.12
CA GLY A 345 -5.47 6.66 -3.56
C GLY A 345 -5.97 7.98 -4.18
N GLN A 346 -7.28 8.11 -4.36
CA GLN A 346 -7.91 9.22 -5.06
C GLN A 346 -8.65 10.18 -4.12
N MET A 347 -9.19 11.27 -4.68
CA MET A 347 -9.99 12.24 -3.93
C MET A 347 -11.30 11.65 -3.39
N PRO A 348 -11.88 12.22 -2.31
CA PRO A 348 -13.29 12.01 -2.00
C PRO A 348 -14.16 12.26 -3.24
N SER A 349 -14.96 11.28 -3.65
CA SER A 349 -15.77 11.32 -4.87
C SER A 349 -17.03 10.48 -4.73
N ALA A 350 -18.05 10.78 -5.54
CA ALA A 350 -19.28 10.00 -5.65
C ALA A 350 -19.08 8.63 -6.33
N TYR A 351 -17.95 8.46 -7.02
CA TYR A 351 -17.55 7.23 -7.67
C TYR A 351 -16.18 6.76 -7.19
N GLY A 352 -15.84 5.51 -7.52
CA GLY A 352 -14.57 4.89 -7.14
C GLY A 352 -14.55 4.28 -5.74
N GLY A 353 -15.45 4.71 -4.85
CA GLY A 353 -15.62 4.14 -3.50
C GLY A 353 -14.86 4.90 -2.41
N TYR A 354 -14.32 6.08 -2.73
CA TYR A 354 -13.46 6.88 -1.85
C TYR A 354 -14.23 7.67 -0.79
N ASP A 355 -14.97 6.95 0.07
CA ASP A 355 -15.35 7.46 1.38
C ASP A 355 -14.19 7.23 2.36
N TRP A 356 -13.37 8.26 2.56
CA TRP A 356 -12.17 8.16 3.40
C TRP A 356 -12.51 7.89 4.87
N TRP A 357 -13.68 8.31 5.36
CA TRP A 357 -14.11 7.95 6.71
C TRP A 357 -14.21 6.43 6.86
N ARG A 358 -14.73 5.73 5.86
CA ARG A 358 -14.82 4.26 5.86
C ARG A 358 -13.46 3.59 5.65
N LEU A 359 -12.72 4.03 4.63
CA LEU A 359 -11.44 3.42 4.25
C LEU A 359 -10.41 3.52 5.37
N THR A 360 -10.30 4.69 6.00
CA THR A 360 -9.31 4.89 7.07
C THR A 360 -9.53 3.92 8.22
N ARG A 361 -10.77 3.52 8.57
CA ARG A 361 -11.04 2.55 9.66
C ARG A 361 -10.45 1.16 9.42
N PHE A 362 -10.14 0.82 8.17
CA PHE A 362 -9.62 -0.50 7.83
C PHE A 362 -8.14 -0.48 7.45
N LEU A 363 -7.61 0.60 6.90
CA LEU A 363 -6.24 0.64 6.41
C LEU A 363 -5.25 1.08 7.50
N ASP A 364 -4.04 0.52 7.45
CA ASP A 364 -2.90 0.93 8.28
C ASP A 364 -1.91 1.78 7.50
N PHE A 365 -1.90 1.64 6.17
CA PHE A 365 -1.04 2.37 5.25
C PHE A 365 -1.87 2.96 4.11
N ILE A 366 -1.56 4.20 3.72
CA ILE A 366 -2.15 4.85 2.55
C ILE A 366 -1.03 5.59 1.80
N GLU A 367 -0.95 5.42 0.50
CA GLU A 367 -0.40 6.43 -0.41
C GLU A 367 -1.55 6.95 -1.26
N ALA A 368 -1.81 8.26 -1.17
CA ALA A 368 -2.90 8.92 -1.88
C ALA A 368 -2.39 10.20 -2.53
N TYR A 369 -2.81 10.42 -3.78
CA TYR A 369 -2.59 11.70 -4.44
C TYR A 369 -3.35 12.78 -3.68
N ASN A 370 -2.71 13.95 -3.48
CA ASN A 370 -3.34 15.08 -2.80
C ASN A 370 -4.34 15.83 -3.70
N ILE A 371 -5.34 15.11 -4.21
CA ILE A 371 -6.38 15.66 -5.06
C ILE A 371 -7.59 15.96 -4.18
N GLY A 372 -8.14 17.19 -4.29
CA GLY A 372 -9.28 17.59 -3.48
C GLY A 372 -9.00 17.50 -1.98
N ASN A 373 -7.76 17.76 -1.55
CA ASN A 373 -7.29 17.66 -0.17
C ASN A 373 -7.62 16.33 0.53
N SER A 374 -7.58 15.22 -0.23
CA SER A 374 -7.71 13.86 0.31
C SER A 374 -6.84 13.64 1.54
N ARG A 375 -5.66 14.25 1.58
CA ARG A 375 -4.70 14.06 2.66
C ARG A 375 -5.14 14.62 4.00
N GLU A 376 -5.67 15.83 4.02
CA GLU A 376 -6.19 16.44 5.26
C GLU A 376 -7.43 15.69 5.76
N VAL A 377 -8.25 15.17 4.85
CA VAL A 377 -9.36 14.27 5.18
C VAL A 377 -8.84 12.98 5.82
N ILE A 378 -7.85 12.32 5.21
CA ILE A 378 -7.23 11.09 5.74
C ILE A 378 -6.56 11.36 7.09
N ARG A 379 -5.79 12.46 7.23
CA ARG A 379 -5.12 12.86 8.48
C ARG A 379 -6.13 13.06 9.60
N SER A 380 -7.25 13.72 9.29
CA SER A 380 -8.34 13.92 10.24
C SER A 380 -8.88 12.58 10.75
N PHE A 381 -9.22 11.62 9.89
CA PHE A 381 -9.85 10.37 10.36
C PHE A 381 -8.85 9.33 10.87
N GLY A 382 -7.72 9.19 10.18
CA GLY A 382 -6.69 8.20 10.46
C GLY A 382 -5.76 8.59 11.61
N GLY A 383 -5.47 9.88 11.75
CA GLY A 383 -4.44 10.39 12.67
C GLY A 383 -3.13 9.61 12.53
N LYS A 384 -2.42 9.40 13.65
CA LYS A 384 -1.15 8.66 13.69
C LYS A 384 -1.26 7.16 13.42
N ARG A 385 -2.46 6.58 13.44
CA ARG A 385 -2.69 5.15 13.21
C ARG A 385 -2.35 4.78 11.77
N ILE A 386 -2.59 5.70 10.83
CA ILE A 386 -2.30 5.49 9.42
C ILE A 386 -0.90 6.00 9.12
N ILE A 387 -0.09 5.14 8.51
CA ILE A 387 1.16 5.52 7.88
C ILE A 387 0.81 6.10 6.52
N HIS A 388 1.18 7.36 6.31
CA HIS A 388 0.94 8.07 5.06
C HIS A 388 2.26 8.35 4.36
N VAL A 389 2.28 8.15 3.06
CA VAL A 389 3.37 8.57 2.17
C VAL A 389 2.80 9.26 0.93
N ILE A 390 3.65 9.97 0.20
CA ILE A 390 3.31 10.58 -1.10
C ILE A 390 4.08 9.92 -2.24
N THR A 391 3.54 10.01 -3.45
CA THR A 391 4.34 9.91 -4.67
C THR A 391 4.93 11.26 -5.06
N LEU A 392 6.24 11.29 -5.30
CA LEU A 392 6.98 12.46 -5.78
C LEU A 392 7.40 12.23 -7.23
N PHE A 393 6.92 13.08 -8.14
CA PHE A 393 7.16 12.98 -9.58
C PHE A 393 8.33 13.85 -10.07
N ASP A 394 8.67 14.89 -9.32
CA ASP A 394 9.63 15.90 -9.73
C ASP A 394 10.88 15.93 -8.81
N VAL A 395 11.88 16.69 -9.24
CA VAL A 395 13.16 16.91 -8.55
C VAL A 395 13.46 18.40 -8.50
N GLY A 396 14.34 18.83 -7.59
CA GLY A 396 14.69 20.24 -7.40
C GLY A 396 13.88 20.92 -6.29
N ASP A 397 13.85 22.25 -6.28
CA ASP A 397 13.40 23.01 -5.10
C ASP A 397 11.91 22.86 -4.80
N GLU A 398 11.05 22.76 -5.82
CA GLU A 398 9.63 22.44 -5.63
C GLU A 398 9.44 21.07 -4.97
N ALA A 399 10.23 20.07 -5.40
CA ALA A 399 10.20 18.73 -4.82
C ALA A 399 10.68 18.72 -3.36
N LYS A 400 11.72 19.50 -3.03
CA LYS A 400 12.18 19.68 -1.65
C LYS A 400 11.11 20.34 -0.78
N TRP A 401 10.47 21.40 -1.29
CA TRP A 401 9.37 22.06 -0.59
C TRP A 401 8.22 21.10 -0.33
N MET A 402 7.81 20.31 -1.34
CA MET A 402 6.76 19.31 -1.19
C MET A 402 7.10 18.30 -0.09
N LEU A 403 8.32 17.75 -0.07
CA LEU A 403 8.73 16.80 0.98
C LEU A 403 8.59 17.38 2.39
N TRP A 404 9.01 18.62 2.61
CA TRP A 404 8.88 19.29 3.90
C TRP A 404 7.43 19.59 4.25
N HIS A 405 6.67 20.15 3.31
CA HIS A 405 5.24 20.38 3.47
C HIS A 405 4.53 19.09 3.90
N HIS A 406 4.77 18.00 3.18
CA HIS A 406 4.13 16.72 3.42
C HIS A 406 4.55 16.07 4.75
N LEU A 407 5.84 16.15 5.13
CA LEU A 407 6.31 15.74 6.46
C LEU A 407 5.59 16.50 7.58
N LEU A 408 5.46 17.83 7.46
CA LEU A 408 4.77 18.65 8.45
C LEU A 408 3.27 18.38 8.52
N HIS A 409 2.68 17.88 7.43
CA HIS A 409 1.32 17.35 7.37
C HIS A 409 1.21 15.85 7.78
N GLY A 410 2.30 15.27 8.29
CA GLY A 410 2.31 13.98 8.97
C GLY A 410 2.76 12.79 8.12
N ASP A 411 3.26 13.02 6.90
CA ASP A 411 3.85 11.94 6.11
C ASP A 411 5.10 11.38 6.76
N ARG A 412 5.25 10.07 6.62
CA ARG A 412 6.39 9.32 7.16
C ARG A 412 7.24 8.70 6.06
N GLY A 413 7.01 9.08 4.81
CA GLY A 413 7.82 8.62 3.69
C GLY A 413 7.35 9.18 2.35
N VAL A 414 8.10 8.79 1.32
CA VAL A 414 7.87 9.17 -0.07
C VAL A 414 8.19 7.98 -0.98
N ILE A 415 7.40 7.83 -2.04
CA ILE A 415 7.64 6.99 -3.20
C ILE A 415 8.13 7.91 -4.33
N LEU A 416 9.40 7.79 -4.70
CA LEU A 416 10.01 8.54 -5.79
C LEU A 416 9.68 7.86 -7.11
N TRP A 417 8.98 8.55 -8.00
CA TRP A 417 8.63 8.02 -9.32
C TRP A 417 9.85 8.03 -10.25
N ASP A 418 10.40 6.85 -10.56
CA ASP A 418 11.64 6.69 -11.34
C ASP A 418 11.41 5.91 -12.66
N TYR A 419 10.56 6.45 -13.53
CA TYR A 419 10.20 5.76 -14.79
C TYR A 419 10.66 6.45 -16.08
N ASP A 420 10.74 7.78 -16.10
CA ASP A 420 10.82 8.55 -17.35
C ASP A 420 12.23 8.59 -17.98
N ASP A 421 12.52 7.63 -18.85
CA ASP A 421 13.75 7.53 -19.66
C ASP A 421 13.96 8.71 -20.62
N GLY A 422 12.87 9.31 -21.14
CA GLY A 422 12.92 10.30 -22.22
C GLY A 422 13.05 11.74 -21.73
N VAL A 423 12.63 12.01 -20.50
CA VAL A 423 12.57 13.38 -19.93
C VAL A 423 13.69 13.64 -18.91
N GLY A 424 14.51 12.63 -18.59
CA GLY A 424 15.70 12.81 -17.74
C GLY A 424 15.38 13.06 -16.27
N LYS A 425 14.23 12.59 -15.77
CA LYS A 425 13.81 12.71 -14.36
C LYS A 425 14.34 11.61 -13.44
N ARG A 426 15.14 10.67 -13.97
CA ARG A 426 15.70 9.57 -13.17
C ARG A 426 16.71 10.05 -12.15
N TYR A 427 16.77 9.37 -11.00
CA TYR A 427 17.78 9.65 -9.98
C TYR A 427 19.17 9.10 -10.38
N VAL A 428 19.19 7.97 -11.08
CA VAL A 428 20.38 7.34 -11.65
C VAL A 428 20.09 7.01 -13.11
N VAL A 429 20.97 7.44 -14.00
CA VAL A 429 20.83 7.27 -15.45
C VAL A 429 21.35 5.91 -15.87
N GLU A 430 20.58 5.17 -16.66
CA GLU A 430 21.03 3.92 -17.29
C GLU A 430 21.36 4.17 -18.78
N PRO A 431 22.33 3.44 -19.35
CA PRO A 431 23.12 2.36 -18.76
C PRO A 431 24.39 2.84 -18.02
N SER A 432 24.69 4.15 -18.01
CA SER A 432 25.96 4.67 -17.47
C SER A 432 26.10 4.51 -15.95
N LEU A 433 24.98 4.36 -15.22
CA LEU A 433 24.88 4.34 -13.76
C LEU A 433 25.44 5.62 -13.12
N GLU A 434 25.44 6.71 -13.87
CA GLU A 434 25.76 8.03 -13.37
C GLU A 434 24.58 8.58 -12.59
N ILE A 435 24.87 9.25 -11.47
CA ILE A 435 23.84 9.94 -10.70
C ILE A 435 23.42 11.18 -11.50
N ASN A 436 22.12 11.35 -11.69
CA ASN A 436 21.59 12.57 -12.30
C ASN A 436 21.91 13.78 -11.42
N PRO A 437 22.45 14.89 -11.96
CA PRO A 437 22.71 16.10 -11.19
C PRO A 437 21.51 16.61 -10.38
N LYS A 438 20.29 16.55 -10.94
CA LYS A 438 19.07 16.93 -10.23
C LYS A 438 18.67 15.93 -9.15
N GLY A 439 18.93 14.64 -9.37
CA GLY A 439 18.80 13.62 -8.32
C GLY A 439 19.80 13.83 -7.18
N LEU A 440 21.02 14.28 -7.50
CA LEU A 440 22.06 14.60 -6.52
C LEU A 440 21.67 15.79 -5.64
N GLU A 441 21.02 16.82 -6.21
CA GLU A 441 20.50 17.97 -5.46
C GLU A 441 19.48 17.56 -4.38
N MET A 442 18.81 16.41 -4.51
CA MET A 442 17.85 15.91 -3.51
C MET A 442 18.51 15.21 -2.32
N ARG A 443 19.80 14.84 -2.44
CA ARG A 443 20.50 14.01 -1.45
C ARG A 443 20.49 14.60 -0.05
N GLU A 444 20.77 15.89 0.07
CA GLU A 444 20.82 16.56 1.38
C GLU A 444 19.46 16.49 2.07
N THR A 445 18.39 16.79 1.34
CA THR A 445 17.01 16.69 1.85
C THR A 445 16.67 15.26 2.25
N PHE A 446 16.99 14.25 1.43
CA PHE A 446 16.72 12.85 1.80
C PHE A 446 17.47 12.41 3.06
N LEU A 447 18.74 12.81 3.21
CA LEU A 447 19.53 12.50 4.40
C LEU A 447 19.05 13.26 5.63
N GLU A 448 18.59 14.50 5.49
CA GLU A 448 18.04 15.31 6.58
C GLU A 448 16.72 14.72 7.10
N LEU A 449 15.78 14.37 6.22
CA LEU A 449 14.52 13.72 6.59
C LEU A 449 14.77 12.40 7.35
N ARG A 450 15.83 11.68 6.96
CA ARG A 450 16.31 10.44 7.60
C ARG A 450 17.34 10.66 8.71
N GLY A 451 17.56 11.91 9.11
CA GLY A 451 18.51 12.32 10.14
C GLY A 451 17.92 12.28 11.55
N GLY A 452 16.70 11.76 11.71
CA GLY A 452 15.97 11.71 12.98
C GLY A 452 14.94 12.82 13.18
N ILE A 453 14.94 13.89 12.39
CA ILE A 453 13.92 14.96 12.50
C ILE A 453 12.52 14.41 12.22
N ALA A 454 12.36 13.58 11.19
CA ALA A 454 11.07 12.97 10.87
C ALA A 454 10.62 11.98 11.95
N LYS A 455 11.57 11.24 12.56
CA LYS A 455 11.31 10.40 13.73
C LYS A 455 10.83 11.21 14.93
N LEU A 456 11.42 12.36 15.21
CA LEU A 456 10.97 13.25 16.29
C LEU A 456 9.56 13.77 16.02
N LEU A 457 9.29 14.22 14.80
CA LEU A 457 7.96 14.72 14.40
C LEU A 457 6.90 13.62 14.40
N SER A 458 7.24 12.39 14.02
CA SER A 458 6.27 11.27 14.03
C SER A 458 5.78 10.91 15.43
N LEU A 459 6.58 11.24 16.46
CA LEU A 459 6.22 11.10 17.87
C LEU A 459 5.41 12.29 18.41
N ALA A 460 5.43 13.46 17.76
CA ALA A 460 4.69 14.66 18.17
C ALA A 460 3.19 14.57 17.82
N GLU A 461 2.31 15.12 18.65
CA GLU A 461 0.86 15.17 18.37
C GLU A 461 0.48 16.40 17.53
N PHE A 462 -0.52 16.23 16.66
CA PHE A 462 -1.10 17.36 15.92
C PHE A 462 -2.03 18.16 16.83
N GLU A 463 -1.79 19.46 16.90
CA GLU A 463 -2.69 20.43 17.52
C GLU A 463 -3.53 21.12 16.42
N ASP A 464 -4.81 21.35 16.69
CA ASP A 464 -5.72 22.09 15.81
C ASP A 464 -6.35 23.28 16.55
N ASP A 465 -6.83 24.29 15.82
CA ASP A 465 -7.42 25.51 16.39
C ASP A 465 -8.89 25.32 16.83
N LEU A 466 -9.30 24.07 17.05
CA LEU A 466 -10.67 23.69 17.35
C LEU A 466 -11.65 24.18 16.28
N ILE A 467 -11.23 24.07 15.01
CA ILE A 467 -12.05 24.29 13.81
C ILE A 467 -12.42 22.94 13.20
N ALA A 468 -13.71 22.62 13.19
CA ALA A 468 -14.27 21.45 12.53
C ALA A 468 -14.76 21.80 11.13
N ILE A 469 -14.47 20.94 10.16
CA ILE A 469 -15.01 21.02 8.80
C ILE A 469 -15.86 19.78 8.55
N HIS A 470 -17.12 19.99 8.19
CA HIS A 470 -18.03 18.87 7.93
C HIS A 470 -17.59 18.08 6.69
N TYR A 471 -17.36 16.78 6.87
CA TYR A 471 -17.19 15.82 5.79
C TYR A 471 -18.49 15.03 5.60
N SER A 472 -19.22 15.33 4.53
CA SER A 472 -20.47 14.65 4.18
C SER A 472 -20.33 13.97 2.82
N GLN A 473 -20.30 12.63 2.84
CA GLN A 473 -20.28 11.81 1.62
C GLN A 473 -21.57 11.99 0.81
N SER A 474 -22.72 12.13 1.48
CA SER A 474 -24.00 12.41 0.82
C SER A 474 -24.01 13.77 0.12
N SER A 475 -23.34 14.79 0.68
CA SER A 475 -23.18 16.08 0.00
C SER A 475 -22.30 15.96 -1.25
N ILE A 476 -21.25 15.11 -1.21
CA ILE A 476 -20.44 14.79 -2.40
C ILE A 476 -21.33 14.16 -3.49
N HIS A 477 -22.21 13.23 -3.13
CA HIS A 477 -23.16 12.61 -4.08
C HIS A 477 -24.12 13.64 -4.69
N ALA A 478 -24.76 14.46 -3.84
CA ALA A 478 -25.73 15.45 -4.28
C ALA A 478 -25.10 16.50 -5.21
N HIS A 479 -23.96 17.10 -4.82
CA HIS A 479 -23.27 18.07 -5.67
C HIS A 479 -22.75 17.45 -6.96
N TRP A 480 -22.28 16.20 -6.93
CA TRP A 480 -21.91 15.52 -8.16
C TRP A 480 -23.09 15.41 -9.13
N MET A 481 -24.28 15.06 -8.64
CA MET A 481 -25.48 14.99 -9.48
C MET A 481 -25.85 16.35 -10.06
N LEU A 482 -25.85 17.40 -9.22
CA LEU A 482 -26.17 18.78 -9.62
C LEU A 482 -25.17 19.32 -10.65
N GLU A 483 -23.87 19.08 -10.46
CA GLU A 483 -22.81 19.57 -11.34
C GLU A 483 -22.74 18.83 -12.69
N THR A 484 -23.39 17.67 -12.79
CA THR A 484 -23.27 16.80 -13.96
C THR A 484 -24.59 16.50 -14.67
N GLU A 485 -25.69 17.17 -14.30
CA GLU A 485 -27.06 16.93 -14.79
C GLU A 485 -27.14 16.80 -16.32
N ASP A 486 -26.55 17.75 -17.04
CA ASP A 486 -26.56 17.84 -18.51
C ASP A 486 -25.44 17.05 -19.20
N VAL A 487 -24.68 16.24 -18.47
CA VAL A 487 -23.50 15.53 -18.99
C VAL A 487 -23.76 14.04 -19.10
N ASP A 488 -23.54 13.47 -20.29
CA ASP A 488 -23.47 12.01 -20.44
C ASP A 488 -22.25 11.46 -19.70
N ILE A 489 -22.50 10.67 -18.66
CA ILE A 489 -21.44 10.15 -17.79
C ILE A 489 -20.53 9.15 -18.52
N ALA A 490 -20.98 8.54 -19.62
CA ALA A 490 -20.15 7.65 -20.41
C ALA A 490 -19.00 8.38 -21.12
N ASP A 491 -19.13 9.70 -21.31
CA ASP A 491 -18.09 10.58 -21.87
C ASP A 491 -17.16 11.18 -20.82
N ARG A 492 -17.42 10.95 -19.53
CA ARG A 492 -16.59 11.46 -18.44
C ARG A 492 -15.50 10.46 -18.07
N SER A 493 -14.37 11.01 -17.65
CA SER A 493 -13.20 10.28 -17.18
C SER A 493 -12.87 10.63 -15.72
N ASN A 494 -11.96 9.87 -15.10
CA ASN A 494 -11.44 10.22 -13.78
C ASN A 494 -10.82 11.63 -13.71
N PHE A 495 -10.24 12.10 -14.82
CA PHE A 495 -9.68 13.45 -14.92
C PHE A 495 -10.77 14.52 -14.82
N ASP A 496 -11.92 14.31 -15.48
CA ASP A 496 -13.03 15.27 -15.47
C ASP A 496 -13.61 15.47 -14.07
N GLU A 497 -13.63 14.43 -13.26
CA GLU A 497 -14.11 14.48 -11.88
C GLU A 497 -13.30 15.47 -11.04
N ARG A 498 -11.98 15.47 -11.19
CA ARG A 498 -11.11 16.48 -10.57
C ARG A 498 -11.26 17.84 -11.25
N ALA A 499 -11.11 17.86 -12.57
CA ALA A 499 -10.89 19.09 -13.32
C ALA A 499 -12.14 19.98 -13.35
N ARG A 500 -13.34 19.41 -13.25
CA ARG A 500 -14.61 20.11 -13.47
C ARG A 500 -15.52 20.20 -12.24
N SER A 501 -15.11 19.67 -11.08
CA SER A 501 -15.96 19.74 -9.89
C SER A 501 -15.78 21.05 -9.12
N GLU A 502 -16.87 21.81 -8.99
CA GLU A 502 -16.90 23.03 -8.19
C GLU A 502 -16.89 22.71 -6.69
N PHE A 503 -17.50 21.61 -6.27
CA PHE A 503 -17.48 21.16 -4.88
C PHE A 503 -16.07 20.76 -4.42
N VAL A 504 -15.28 20.12 -5.28
CA VAL A 504 -13.85 19.86 -5.01
C VAL A 504 -13.08 21.18 -4.87
N ARG A 505 -13.26 22.12 -5.81
CA ARG A 505 -12.62 23.45 -5.76
C ARG A 505 -13.02 24.25 -4.53
N LEU A 506 -14.28 24.16 -4.10
CA LEU A 506 -14.77 24.79 -2.88
C LEU A 506 -14.04 24.26 -1.65
N ARG A 507 -13.90 22.93 -1.53
CA ARG A 507 -13.13 22.32 -0.44
C ARG A 507 -11.69 22.79 -0.47
N GLU A 508 -11.05 22.78 -1.64
CA GLU A 508 -9.66 23.23 -1.78
C GLU A 508 -9.47 24.70 -1.42
N SER A 509 -10.38 25.56 -1.86
CA SER A 509 -10.32 27.01 -1.59
C SER A 509 -10.55 27.32 -0.11
N LEU A 510 -11.47 26.61 0.55
CA LEU A 510 -11.71 26.78 1.98
C LEU A 510 -10.46 26.41 2.80
N LEU A 511 -9.82 25.27 2.49
CA LEU A 511 -8.66 24.82 3.25
C LEU A 511 -7.48 25.79 3.10
N LYS A 512 -7.20 26.21 1.86
CA LYS A 512 -6.16 27.22 1.59
C LYS A 512 -6.42 28.52 2.33
N LEU A 513 -7.68 28.98 2.38
CA LEU A 513 -8.04 30.18 3.12
C LEU A 513 -7.76 30.04 4.63
N LEU A 514 -8.04 28.87 5.22
CA LEU A 514 -7.73 28.62 6.63
C LEU A 514 -6.21 28.56 6.87
N GLU A 515 -5.48 27.89 5.98
CA GLU A 515 -4.02 27.78 6.04
C GLU A 515 -3.33 29.13 5.86
N ASP A 516 -3.80 29.99 4.94
CA ASP A 516 -3.30 31.36 4.73
C ASP A 516 -3.52 32.25 5.96
N LEU A 517 -4.55 31.95 6.78
CA LEU A 517 -4.79 32.59 8.07
C LEU A 517 -3.95 32.00 9.21
N GLY A 518 -3.14 30.97 8.94
CA GLY A 518 -2.34 30.25 9.93
C GLY A 518 -3.16 29.35 10.84
N LEU A 519 -4.38 28.96 10.43
CA LEU A 519 -5.30 28.15 11.24
C LEU A 519 -5.22 26.67 10.85
N GLN A 520 -5.19 25.81 11.85
CA GLN A 520 -5.27 24.36 11.74
C GLN A 520 -6.69 23.87 12.04
N TYR A 521 -7.12 22.85 11.28
CA TYR A 521 -8.49 22.36 11.33
C TYR A 521 -8.50 20.83 11.27
N ARG A 522 -9.69 20.28 11.49
CA ARG A 522 -9.98 18.85 11.39
C ARG A 522 -11.29 18.61 10.65
N PHE A 523 -11.28 17.67 9.71
CA PHE A 523 -12.52 17.15 9.16
C PHE A 523 -13.23 16.29 10.21
N VAL A 524 -14.55 16.48 10.32
CA VAL A 524 -15.44 15.69 11.17
C VAL A 524 -16.44 15.00 10.26
N SER A 525 -16.45 13.68 10.27
CA SER A 525 -17.33 12.87 9.42
C SER A 525 -18.80 12.99 9.84
N TYR A 526 -19.71 12.66 8.92
CA TYR A 526 -21.14 12.53 9.20
C TYR A 526 -21.43 11.67 10.45
N GLU A 527 -20.75 10.52 10.60
CA GLU A 527 -20.91 9.62 11.75
C GLU A 527 -20.31 10.22 13.03
N GLU A 528 -19.19 10.95 12.95
CA GLU A 528 -18.63 11.66 14.11
C GLU A 528 -19.58 12.77 14.60
N VAL A 529 -20.22 13.51 13.69
CA VAL A 529 -21.24 14.51 14.03
C VAL A 529 -22.40 13.86 14.77
N GLU A 530 -22.96 12.77 14.23
CA GLU A 530 -24.06 12.01 14.85
C GLU A 530 -23.69 11.47 16.24
N ASN A 531 -22.43 11.06 16.41
CA ASN A 531 -21.91 10.58 17.69
C ASN A 531 -21.51 11.70 18.66
N GLY A 532 -21.80 12.96 18.34
CA GLY A 532 -21.60 14.11 19.23
C GLY A 532 -20.16 14.60 19.33
N GLU A 533 -19.30 14.29 18.36
CA GLU A 533 -17.87 14.67 18.39
C GLU A 533 -17.66 16.18 18.50
N LEU A 534 -18.54 16.97 17.88
CA LEU A 534 -18.51 18.44 17.95
C LEU A 534 -18.50 18.95 19.39
N THR A 535 -19.32 18.34 20.25
CA THR A 535 -19.43 18.71 21.67
C THR A 535 -18.32 18.08 22.50
N LYS A 536 -17.96 16.81 22.23
CA LYS A 536 -16.91 16.08 22.95
C LYS A 536 -15.56 16.80 22.86
N ARG A 537 -15.19 17.27 21.66
CA ARG A 537 -13.94 18.02 21.42
C ARG A 537 -14.04 19.53 21.66
N ARG A 538 -15.26 20.05 21.88
CA ARG A 538 -15.52 21.48 22.13
C ARG A 538 -14.98 22.37 21.00
N TYR A 539 -15.32 22.01 19.76
CA TYR A 539 -14.99 22.83 18.60
C TYR A 539 -15.55 24.25 18.77
N ARG A 540 -14.73 25.25 18.46
CA ARG A 540 -15.10 26.67 18.51
C ARG A 540 -15.86 27.11 17.27
N VAL A 541 -15.51 26.51 16.13
CA VAL A 541 -16.10 26.79 14.82
C VAL A 541 -16.42 25.46 14.14
N PHE A 542 -17.61 25.36 13.56
CA PHE A 542 -18.00 24.25 12.68
C PHE A 542 -18.40 24.80 11.32
N ILE A 543 -17.63 24.44 10.29
CA ILE A 543 -17.81 24.91 8.91
C ILE A 543 -18.48 23.80 8.10
N MET A 544 -19.63 24.12 7.49
CA MET A 544 -20.42 23.20 6.68
C MET A 544 -20.44 23.67 5.21
N PRO A 545 -19.34 23.48 4.44
CA PRO A 545 -19.25 24.02 3.10
C PRO A 545 -20.24 23.32 2.17
N ARG A 546 -21.34 24.03 1.84
CA ARG A 546 -22.45 23.53 1.02
C ARG A 546 -22.91 22.12 1.42
N SER A 547 -23.00 21.84 2.72
CA SER A 547 -23.60 20.59 3.17
C SER A 547 -25.08 20.55 2.80
N ILE A 548 -25.52 19.46 2.18
CA ILE A 548 -26.91 19.21 1.78
C ILE A 548 -27.39 17.99 2.57
N ALA A 549 -28.63 18.11 3.08
CA ALA A 549 -29.35 17.06 3.78
C ALA A 549 -30.31 16.36 2.81
#